data_AF-I9KI53-F1
#
_entry.id   AF-I9KI53-F1
#
_cell.length_a   1.000
_cell.length_b   1.000
_cell.length_c   1.000
_cell.angle_alpha   90.00
_cell.angle_beta   90.00
_cell.angle_gamma   90.00
#
_symmetry.space_group_name_H-M   'P 1'
#
loop_
_entity.id
_entity.type
_entity.pdbx_description
1 polymer ?
#
loop_
_entity_poly.entity_id
_entity_poly.type
_entity_poly.pdbx_seq_one_letter_code
_entity_poly.pdbx_strand_id
1 'polypeptide(L)'
;MAIWASEGRDCFSCAGNAALAGLPPRERVLIGAGWRAAHAIRTALPGWLVLVSRRHVTSPAELTEAEAAELGVLSWRLSRALVEVTGCAKTYVAAFSEAAGFEHLHVHVVPRAADLPAAAQGPDVFTFLRRPEADWVPPAAMDDLATRLAAALGAAP
;
A
#
# COMPACT_ATOMS: atom_id res chain seq x y z
N MET A 1 9.85 -30.57 -4.51
CA MET A 1 10.20 -30.21 -3.11
C MET A 1 9.43 -28.97 -2.76
N ALA A 2 8.32 -29.12 -2.04
CA ALA A 2 7.50 -28.00 -1.59
C ALA A 2 8.25 -27.24 -0.50
N ILE A 3 8.64 -26.00 -0.78
CA ILE A 3 9.23 -25.11 0.20
C ILE A 3 8.05 -24.43 0.89
N TRP A 4 7.79 -24.92 2.09
CA TRP A 4 6.87 -24.49 3.13
C TRP A 4 6.51 -22.99 3.07
N ALA A 5 5.22 -22.72 2.90
CA ALA A 5 4.60 -21.47 3.32
C ALA A 5 4.94 -21.29 4.82
N SER A 6 5.64 -20.21 5.16
CA SER A 6 5.88 -19.88 6.56
C SER A 6 4.52 -19.68 7.22
N GLU A 7 4.22 -20.51 8.22
CA GLU A 7 2.99 -20.40 8.98
C GLU A 7 2.93 -18.99 9.57
N GLY A 8 1.92 -18.20 9.17
CA GLY A 8 1.79 -16.76 9.41
C GLY A 8 1.62 -16.30 10.86
N ARG A 9 2.22 -17.00 11.84
CA ARG A 9 2.17 -16.68 13.28
C ARG A 9 3.04 -15.47 13.66
N ASP A 10 4.11 -15.20 12.91
CA ASP A 10 5.00 -14.03 13.15
C ASP A 10 4.94 -12.97 12.03
N CYS A 11 3.92 -13.03 11.16
CA CYS A 11 3.79 -12.11 10.03
C CYS A 11 3.04 -10.83 10.42
N PHE A 12 3.70 -9.67 10.28
CA PHE A 12 3.11 -8.34 10.54
C PHE A 12 1.78 -8.12 9.82
N SER A 13 1.74 -8.40 8.51
CA SER A 13 0.54 -8.24 7.70
C SER A 13 -0.59 -9.18 8.13
N CYS A 14 -0.28 -10.43 8.51
CA CYS A 14 -1.28 -11.36 9.04
C CYS A 14 -1.88 -10.88 10.36
N ALA A 15 -1.04 -10.41 11.29
CA ALA A 15 -1.51 -9.83 12.55
C ALA A 15 -2.44 -8.64 12.32
N GLY A 16 -2.08 -7.73 11.40
CA GLY A 16 -2.94 -6.62 11.01
C GLY A 16 -4.27 -7.09 10.39
N ASN A 17 -4.22 -8.05 9.47
CA ASN A 17 -5.42 -8.60 8.82
C ASN A 17 -6.35 -9.36 9.77
N ALA A 18 -5.83 -9.90 10.88
CA ALA A 18 -6.65 -10.51 11.94
C ALA A 18 -7.34 -9.46 12.84
N ALA A 19 -6.81 -8.24 12.91
CA ALA A 19 -7.24 -7.18 13.83
C ALA A 19 -7.84 -5.96 13.13
N LEU A 20 -8.44 -6.12 11.94
CA LEU A 20 -8.90 -5.03 11.07
C LEU A 20 -9.69 -3.91 11.77
N ALA A 21 -10.62 -4.29 12.65
CA ALA A 21 -11.48 -3.34 13.34
C ALA A 21 -10.72 -2.41 14.30
N GLY A 22 -9.57 -2.85 14.82
CA GLY A 22 -8.73 -2.09 15.74
C GLY A 22 -7.61 -1.28 15.06
N LEU A 23 -7.48 -1.38 13.73
CA LEU A 23 -6.42 -0.68 13.01
C LEU A 23 -6.66 0.83 12.95
N PRO A 24 -5.60 1.65 13.03
CA PRO A 24 -5.71 3.10 12.84
C PRO A 24 -6.09 3.44 11.38
N PRO A 25 -6.61 4.64 11.09
CA PRO A 25 -7.04 5.03 9.74
C PRO A 25 -5.98 4.78 8.66
N ARG A 26 -4.71 5.11 8.90
CA ARG A 26 -3.60 4.84 7.96
C ARG A 26 -3.43 3.38 7.58
N GLU A 27 -3.88 2.46 8.42
CA GLU A 27 -3.83 1.02 8.14
C GLU A 27 -5.14 0.51 7.52
N ARG A 28 -6.17 1.32 7.31
CA ARG A 28 -7.46 0.85 6.77
C ARG A 28 -8.13 1.87 5.85
N VAL A 29 -7.34 2.43 4.94
CA VAL A 29 -7.83 3.37 3.90
C VAL A 29 -9.00 2.75 3.13
N LEU A 30 -8.90 1.45 2.83
CA LEU A 30 -9.96 0.63 2.25
C LEU A 30 -9.80 -0.81 2.71
N ILE A 31 -10.91 -1.50 2.95
CA ILE A 31 -10.95 -2.94 3.22
C ILE A 31 -11.83 -3.59 2.15
N GLY A 32 -11.21 -4.41 1.30
CA GLY A 32 -11.86 -5.23 0.28
C GLY A 32 -12.05 -6.68 0.72
N ALA A 33 -12.50 -7.51 -0.20
CA ALA A 33 -12.73 -8.92 0.06
C ALA A 33 -11.41 -9.68 0.27
N GLY A 34 -10.46 -9.51 -0.64
CA GLY A 34 -9.13 -10.13 -0.64
C GLY A 34 -7.98 -9.18 -0.31
N TRP A 35 -8.23 -7.88 -0.15
CA TRP A 35 -7.19 -6.87 0.02
C TRP A 35 -7.51 -5.83 1.09
N ARG A 36 -6.48 -5.20 1.64
CA ARG A 36 -6.55 -3.99 2.46
C ARG A 36 -5.61 -2.94 1.91
N ALA A 37 -6.07 -1.70 1.82
CA ALA A 37 -5.22 -0.57 1.50
C ALA A 37 -4.74 0.12 2.80
N ALA A 38 -3.43 0.32 2.91
CA ALA A 38 -2.78 1.03 4.00
C ALA A 38 -1.78 2.06 3.44
N HIS A 39 -1.44 3.06 4.23
CA HIS A 39 -0.28 3.91 3.97
C HIS A 39 0.98 3.12 4.32
N ALA A 40 1.99 3.17 3.46
CA ALA A 40 3.29 2.57 3.73
C ALA A 40 3.91 3.24 4.96
N ILE A 41 4.43 2.43 5.88
CA ILE A 41 5.24 2.94 6.99
C ILE A 41 6.69 3.13 6.53
N ARG A 42 7.48 3.88 7.30
CA ARG A 42 8.92 4.09 7.06
C ARG A 42 9.25 4.73 5.70
N THR A 43 8.38 5.65 5.26
CA THR A 43 8.51 6.37 3.99
C THR A 43 8.56 7.86 4.26
N ALA A 44 9.37 8.59 3.49
CA ALA A 44 9.40 10.05 3.46
C ALA A 44 8.46 10.65 2.39
N LEU A 45 7.60 9.85 1.76
CA LEU A 45 6.65 10.31 0.74
C LEU A 45 5.20 10.19 1.22
N PRO A 46 4.50 11.32 1.47
CA PRO A 46 3.08 11.32 1.78
C PRO A 46 2.25 10.68 0.67
N GLY A 47 1.30 9.83 1.06
CA GLY A 47 0.37 9.17 0.15
C GLY A 47 0.92 7.93 -0.51
N TRP A 48 2.12 7.46 -0.16
CA TRP A 48 2.57 6.14 -0.57
C TRP A 48 1.65 5.09 0.04
N LEU A 49 0.83 4.44 -0.79
CA LEU A 49 -0.06 3.37 -0.35
C LEU A 49 0.51 1.99 -0.67
N VAL A 50 0.05 0.99 0.07
CA VAL A 50 0.23 -0.43 -0.23
C VAL A 50 -1.12 -1.13 -0.18
N LEU A 51 -1.38 -1.96 -1.18
CA LEU A 51 -2.42 -2.99 -1.15
C LEU A 51 -1.80 -4.25 -0.57
N VAL A 52 -2.24 -4.66 0.62
CA VAL A 52 -1.78 -5.86 1.32
C VAL A 52 -2.81 -6.96 1.11
N SER A 53 -2.38 -8.13 0.63
CA SER A 53 -3.30 -9.28 0.50
C SER A 53 -3.85 -9.65 1.87
N ARG A 54 -5.08 -10.15 1.95
CA ARG A 54 -5.67 -10.61 3.22
C ARG A 54 -5.18 -12.00 3.59
N ARG A 55 -5.08 -12.87 2.59
CA ARG A 55 -4.48 -14.19 2.71
C ARG A 55 -2.96 -14.04 2.75
N HIS A 56 -2.29 -14.92 3.50
CA HIS A 56 -0.84 -15.01 3.46
C HIS A 56 -0.40 -15.66 2.14
N VAL A 57 0.04 -14.81 1.21
CA VAL A 57 0.75 -15.18 -0.01
C VAL A 57 1.96 -14.27 -0.13
N THR A 58 2.94 -14.68 -0.90
CA THR A 58 4.22 -13.96 -1.05
C THR A 58 4.43 -13.45 -2.47
N SER A 59 3.67 -13.96 -3.45
CA SER A 59 3.78 -13.61 -4.85
C SER A 59 2.42 -13.46 -5.53
N PRO A 60 2.28 -12.56 -6.53
CA PRO A 60 1.06 -12.44 -7.33
C PRO A 60 0.62 -13.75 -7.99
N ALA A 61 1.55 -14.67 -8.28
CA ALA A 61 1.24 -15.97 -8.88
C ALA A 61 0.43 -16.90 -7.97
N GLU A 62 0.36 -16.61 -6.67
CA GLU A 62 -0.40 -17.38 -5.69
C GLU A 62 -1.83 -16.86 -5.47
N LEU A 63 -2.19 -15.74 -6.13
CA LEU A 63 -3.53 -15.16 -6.07
C LEU A 63 -4.54 -16.05 -6.78
N THR A 64 -5.75 -16.11 -6.24
CA THR A 64 -6.91 -16.58 -6.97
C THR A 64 -7.31 -15.57 -8.05
N GLU A 65 -8.09 -16.01 -9.05
CA GLU A 65 -8.60 -15.11 -10.10
C GLU A 65 -9.39 -13.93 -9.51
N ALA A 66 -10.18 -14.17 -8.46
CA ALA A 66 -10.95 -13.13 -7.78
C ALA A 66 -10.05 -12.11 -7.07
N GLU A 67 -9.01 -12.55 -6.37
CA GLU A 67 -8.06 -11.65 -5.71
C GLU A 67 -7.25 -10.85 -6.74
N ALA A 68 -6.85 -11.47 -7.87
CA ALA A 68 -6.14 -10.79 -8.95
C ALA A 68 -7.02 -9.75 -9.66
N ALA A 69 -8.30 -10.05 -9.90
CA ALA A 69 -9.25 -9.10 -10.47
C ALA A 69 -9.50 -7.91 -9.52
N GLU A 70 -9.67 -8.18 -8.23
CA GLU A 70 -9.84 -7.13 -7.22
C GLU A 70 -8.60 -6.23 -7.13
N LEU A 71 -7.39 -6.79 -7.20
CA LEU A 71 -6.14 -6.01 -7.21
C LEU A 71 -6.13 -4.97 -8.34
N GLY A 72 -6.55 -5.34 -9.55
CA GLY A 72 -6.64 -4.42 -10.68
C GLY A 72 -7.61 -3.27 -10.42
N VAL A 73 -8.82 -3.60 -9.96
CA VAL A 73 -9.86 -2.60 -9.64
C VAL A 73 -9.39 -1.66 -8.53
N LEU A 74 -8.81 -2.19 -7.46
CA LEU A 74 -8.34 -1.39 -6.33
C LEU A 74 -7.14 -0.51 -6.71
N SER A 75 -6.20 -1.01 -7.53
CA SER A 75 -5.09 -0.21 -8.04
C SER A 75 -5.59 1.00 -8.84
N TRP A 76 -6.62 0.82 -9.67
CA TRP A 76 -7.27 1.91 -10.40
C TRP A 76 -7.98 2.89 -9.46
N ARG A 77 -8.81 2.41 -8.53
CA ARG A 77 -9.56 3.26 -7.59
C ARG A 77 -8.64 4.09 -6.71
N LEU A 78 -7.62 3.47 -6.12
CA LEU A 78 -6.63 4.17 -5.30
C LEU A 78 -5.84 5.20 -6.12
N SER A 79 -5.49 4.87 -7.37
CA SER A 79 -4.80 5.82 -8.23
C SER A 79 -5.64 7.07 -8.49
N ARG A 80 -6.94 6.91 -8.74
CA ARG A 80 -7.86 8.06 -8.89
C ARG A 80 -7.98 8.88 -7.61
N ALA A 81 -8.20 8.22 -6.48
CA ALA A 81 -8.30 8.89 -5.18
C ALA A 81 -7.01 9.65 -4.83
N LEU A 82 -5.83 9.09 -5.13
CA LEU A 82 -4.55 9.78 -4.94
C LEU A 82 -4.44 11.02 -5.82
N VAL A 83 -4.81 10.95 -7.10
CA VAL A 83 -4.82 12.12 -7.98
C VAL A 83 -5.74 13.21 -7.45
N GLU A 84 -6.95 12.86 -7.02
CA GLU A 84 -7.91 13.81 -6.46
C GLU A 84 -7.42 14.45 -5.16
N VAL A 85 -6.95 13.64 -4.22
CA VAL A 85 -6.64 14.07 -2.85
C VAL A 85 -5.27 14.76 -2.74
N THR A 86 -4.33 14.42 -3.61
CA THR A 86 -2.94 14.93 -3.55
C THR A 86 -2.58 15.84 -4.72
N GLY A 87 -3.35 15.85 -5.81
CA GLY A 87 -2.99 16.53 -7.04
C GLY A 87 -1.81 15.89 -7.79
N CYS A 88 -1.40 14.67 -7.43
CA CYS A 88 -0.28 14.01 -8.10
C CYS A 88 -0.53 13.85 -9.60
N ALA A 89 0.52 13.99 -10.41
CA ALA A 89 0.41 13.93 -11.87
C ALA A 89 0.08 12.51 -12.38
N LYS A 90 0.58 11.49 -11.68
CA LYS A 90 0.26 10.08 -11.93
C LYS A 90 0.62 9.22 -10.72
N THR A 91 0.29 7.94 -10.80
CA THR A 91 0.75 6.92 -9.85
C THR A 91 1.70 5.92 -10.50
N TYR A 92 2.51 5.27 -9.66
CA TYR A 92 3.26 4.07 -9.99
C TYR A 92 2.67 2.87 -9.25
N VAL A 93 2.69 1.70 -9.89
CA VAL A 93 2.27 0.43 -9.28
C VAL A 93 3.40 -0.58 -9.41
N ALA A 94 3.82 -1.18 -8.29
CA ALA A 94 4.91 -2.14 -8.25
C ALA A 94 4.72 -3.15 -7.12
N ALA A 95 5.18 -4.38 -7.30
CA ALA A 95 5.16 -5.43 -6.28
C ALA A 95 6.51 -6.12 -6.27
N PHE A 96 7.11 -6.20 -5.07
CA PHE A 96 8.38 -6.90 -4.85
C PHE A 96 8.22 -7.90 -3.71
N SER A 97 7.82 -7.43 -2.52
CA SER A 97 7.56 -8.27 -1.34
C SER A 97 8.75 -9.16 -0.95
N GLU A 98 9.97 -8.63 -1.00
CA GLU A 98 11.21 -9.37 -0.69
C GLU A 98 11.94 -8.85 0.55
N ALA A 99 11.52 -7.72 1.12
CA ALA A 99 12.17 -7.15 2.29
C ALA A 99 11.96 -8.05 3.51
N ALA A 100 13.02 -8.30 4.29
CA ALA A 100 12.96 -9.15 5.47
C ALA A 100 11.88 -8.68 6.46
N GLY A 101 10.96 -9.58 6.83
CA GLY A 101 9.79 -9.30 7.67
C GLY A 101 8.59 -8.67 6.95
N PHE A 102 8.70 -8.41 5.65
CA PHE A 102 7.67 -7.87 4.76
C PHE A 102 7.49 -8.70 3.49
N GLU A 103 7.72 -10.01 3.58
CA GLU A 103 7.60 -10.97 2.47
C GLU A 103 6.13 -11.25 2.09
N HIS A 104 5.20 -10.89 2.98
CA HIS A 104 3.77 -10.94 2.68
C HIS A 104 3.46 -9.99 1.51
N LEU A 105 2.73 -10.51 0.52
CA LEU A 105 2.43 -9.80 -0.71
C LEU A 105 1.79 -8.44 -0.44
N HIS A 106 2.52 -7.41 -0.84
CA HIS A 106 2.02 -6.06 -0.89
C HIS A 106 2.38 -5.40 -2.22
N VAL A 107 1.44 -4.63 -2.74
CA VAL A 107 1.57 -3.92 -4.01
C VAL A 107 1.57 -2.43 -3.70
N HIS A 108 2.66 -1.75 -4.02
CA HIS A 108 2.80 -0.32 -3.84
C HIS A 108 1.93 0.43 -4.86
N VAL A 109 1.24 1.47 -4.40
CA VAL A 109 0.56 2.47 -5.23
C VAL A 109 1.09 3.84 -4.81
N VAL A 110 1.98 4.40 -5.62
CA VAL A 110 2.85 5.53 -5.22
C VAL A 110 2.43 6.79 -5.97
N PRO A 111 2.06 7.89 -5.29
CA PRO A 111 1.77 9.16 -5.95
C PRO A 111 3.06 9.81 -6.43
N ARG A 112 3.08 10.26 -7.68
CA ARG A 112 4.20 11.03 -8.25
C ARG A 112 3.74 12.46 -8.53
N ALA A 113 4.22 13.40 -7.72
CA ALA A 113 3.98 14.82 -7.91
C ALA A 113 4.52 15.31 -9.27
N ALA A 114 3.93 16.38 -9.83
CA ALA A 114 4.31 16.91 -11.14
C ALA A 114 5.80 17.35 -11.18
N ASP A 115 6.24 17.96 -10.09
CA ASP A 115 7.55 18.54 -9.81
C ASP A 115 8.54 17.58 -9.14
N LEU A 116 8.20 16.28 -9.03
CA LEU A 116 9.12 15.29 -8.46
C LEU A 116 10.45 15.31 -9.24
N PRO A 117 11.61 15.51 -8.59
CA PRO A 117 12.90 15.61 -9.28
C PRO A 117 13.18 14.38 -10.14
N ALA A 118 13.79 14.57 -11.31
CA ALA A 118 14.05 13.49 -12.26
C ALA A 118 14.83 12.31 -11.64
N ALA A 119 15.79 12.60 -10.76
CA ALA A 119 16.58 11.62 -10.03
C ALA A 119 15.81 10.79 -8.98
N ALA A 120 14.52 11.09 -8.78
CA ALA A 120 13.63 10.36 -7.88
C ALA A 120 12.39 9.80 -8.62
N GLN A 121 12.38 9.82 -9.96
CA GLN A 121 11.27 9.31 -10.77
C GLN A 121 11.44 7.83 -11.12
N GLY A 122 10.33 7.17 -11.48
CA GLY A 122 10.36 5.76 -11.84
C GLY A 122 10.83 4.88 -10.67
N PRO A 123 11.69 3.87 -10.89
CA PRO A 123 12.21 3.02 -9.82
C PRO A 123 12.92 3.79 -8.70
N ASP A 124 13.52 4.94 -9.00
CA ASP A 124 14.23 5.74 -8.00
C ASP A 124 13.32 6.37 -6.94
N VAL A 125 11.99 6.34 -7.13
CA VAL A 125 11.04 6.73 -6.08
C VAL A 125 11.22 5.89 -4.80
N PHE A 126 11.74 4.66 -4.90
CA PHE A 126 12.04 3.81 -3.74
C PHE A 126 13.18 4.34 -2.86
N THR A 127 13.89 5.39 -3.28
CA THR A 127 14.78 6.15 -2.40
C THR A 127 14.06 6.75 -1.19
N PHE A 128 12.77 7.09 -1.31
CA PHE A 128 11.96 7.64 -0.20
C PHE A 128 11.70 6.61 0.93
N LEU A 129 11.81 5.31 0.65
CA LEU A 129 11.75 4.25 1.68
C LEU A 129 13.08 4.06 2.43
N ARG A 130 14.15 4.70 1.96
CA ARG A 130 15.51 4.59 2.54
C ARG A 130 15.95 5.87 3.26
N ARG A 131 15.06 6.85 3.38
CA ARG A 131 15.31 8.11 4.10
C ARG A 131 15.37 7.85 5.62
N PRO A 132 16.15 8.65 6.37
CA PRO A 132 16.22 8.52 7.82
C PRO A 132 14.86 8.76 8.48
N GLU A 133 14.68 8.22 9.69
CA GLU A 133 13.40 8.29 10.43
C GLU A 133 12.88 9.72 10.64
N ALA A 134 13.79 10.69 10.80
CA ALA A 134 13.45 12.11 10.92
C ALA A 134 12.70 12.68 9.71
N ASP A 135 12.85 12.05 8.53
CA ASP A 135 12.17 12.45 7.29
C ASP A 135 10.84 11.69 7.07
N TRP A 136 10.53 10.69 7.90
CA TRP A 136 9.34 9.87 7.68
C TRP A 136 8.06 10.67 7.90
N VAL A 137 7.03 10.34 7.11
CA VAL A 137 5.70 10.94 7.27
C VAL A 137 5.18 10.65 8.68
N PRO A 138 4.79 11.65 9.49
CA PRO A 138 4.29 11.40 10.83
C PRO A 138 2.96 10.62 10.82
N PRO A 139 2.69 9.75 11.82
CA PRO A 139 1.45 8.97 11.88
C PRO A 139 0.17 9.80 11.76
N ALA A 140 0.13 10.98 12.38
CA ALA A 140 -1.03 11.87 12.31
C ALA A 140 -1.29 12.37 10.87
N ALA A 141 -0.23 12.65 10.10
CA ALA A 141 -0.35 13.06 8.70
C ALA A 141 -0.79 11.88 7.81
N MET A 142 -0.31 10.67 8.10
CA MET A 142 -0.79 9.45 7.43
C MET A 142 -2.28 9.22 7.72
N ASP A 143 -2.72 9.41 8.97
CA ASP A 143 -4.13 9.21 9.37
C ASP A 143 -5.05 10.26 8.72
N ASP A 144 -4.67 11.54 8.68
CA ASP A 144 -5.42 12.59 7.97
C ASP A 144 -5.59 12.25 6.48
N LEU A 145 -4.49 11.88 5.82
CA LEU A 145 -4.50 11.53 4.41
C LEU A 145 -5.35 10.29 4.16
N ALA A 146 -5.28 9.29 5.03
CA ALA A 146 -6.10 8.09 4.96
C ALA A 146 -7.60 8.40 5.08
N THR A 147 -8.00 9.32 5.97
CA THR A 147 -9.39 9.76 6.08
C THR A 147 -9.87 10.46 4.81
N ARG A 148 -9.06 11.34 4.21
CA ARG A 148 -9.41 12.01 2.94
C ARG A 148 -9.50 11.02 1.77
N LEU A 149 -8.57 10.08 1.69
CA LEU A 149 -8.59 9.01 0.68
C LEU A 149 -9.81 8.10 0.83
N ALA A 150 -10.15 7.69 2.06
CA ALA A 150 -11.33 6.89 2.34
C ALA A 150 -12.62 7.62 1.92
N ALA A 151 -12.70 8.93 2.18
CA ALA A 151 -13.83 9.76 1.72
C ALA A 151 -13.92 9.82 0.19
N ALA A 152 -12.81 10.07 -0.52
CA ALA A 152 -12.76 10.08 -1.98
C ALA A 152 -13.09 8.71 -2.60
N LEU A 153 -12.78 7.61 -1.92
CA LEU A 153 -13.14 6.26 -2.35
C LEU A 153 -14.63 5.94 -2.16
N GLY A 154 -15.29 6.61 -1.22
CA GLY A 154 -16.72 6.51 -0.91
C GLY A 154 -17.60 7.51 -1.68
N ALA A 155 -17.01 8.57 -2.24
CA ALA A 155 -17.64 9.34 -3.30
C ALA A 155 -17.76 8.43 -4.54
N ALA A 156 -18.99 8.09 -4.93
CA ALA A 156 -19.22 7.53 -6.25
C ALA A 156 -18.79 8.57 -7.30
N PRO A 157 -18.20 8.16 -8.44
CA PRO A 157 -18.04 9.06 -9.57
C PRO A 157 -19.39 9.61 -10.06
#